data_AF-A0A969YWS0-F1
#
_entry.id   AF-A0A969YWS0-F1
#
_cell.length_a   1.000
_cell.length_b   1.000
_cell.length_c   1.000
_cell.angle_alpha   90.00
_cell.angle_beta   90.00
_cell.angle_gamma   90.00
#
_symmetry.space_group_name_H-M   'P 1'
#
loop_
_entity.id
_entity.type
_entity.pdbx_description
1 polymer ?
#
loop_
_entity_poly.entity_id
_entity_poly.type
_entity_poly.pdbx_seq_one_letter_code
_entity_poly.pdbx_strand_id
1 'polypeptide(L)' 'MNKDHFAKTFGFVDYQEMLENTTTVFKEKDVSWCVSKLPHGKYLAWDNAEIADDRVEVFFTKEEAENYLHILRNTTYQ' A
#
# COMPACT_ATOMS: atom_id res chain seq x y z
N MET A 1 -8.28 1.66 -12.32
CA MET A 1 -7.43 2.88 -12.25
C MET A 1 -6.04 2.58 -12.81
N ASN A 2 -5.27 3.58 -13.28
CA ASN A 2 -3.86 3.36 -13.66
C ASN A 2 -2.90 3.72 -12.50
N LYS A 3 -1.66 3.24 -12.59
CA LYS A 3 -0.63 3.38 -11.53
C LYS A 3 -0.33 4.83 -11.13
N ASP A 4 -0.17 5.71 -12.12
CA ASP A 4 0.13 7.12 -11.83
C ASP A 4 -1.06 7.86 -11.24
N HIS A 5 -2.28 7.53 -11.68
CA HIS A 5 -3.49 8.09 -11.09
C HIS A 5 -3.63 7.66 -9.62
N PHE A 6 -3.37 6.38 -9.32
CA PHE A 6 -3.34 5.89 -7.94
C PHE A 6 -2.33 6.63 -7.07
N ALA A 7 -1.10 6.77 -7.54
CA ALA A 7 -0.06 7.49 -6.81
C ALA A 7 -0.45 8.96 -6.56
N LYS A 8 -1.01 9.63 -7.58
CA LYS A 8 -1.51 11.01 -7.47
C LYS A 8 -2.65 11.17 -6.49
N THR A 9 -3.56 10.18 -6.40
CA THR A 9 -4.65 10.18 -5.40
C THR A 9 -4.11 10.25 -3.98
N PHE A 10 -2.95 9.65 -3.71
CA PHE A 10 -2.29 9.67 -2.40
C PHE A 10 -1.22 10.76 -2.24
N GLY A 11 -1.14 11.70 -3.19
CA GLY A 11 -0.31 12.88 -3.09
C GLY A 11 1.11 12.74 -3.63
N PHE A 12 1.42 11.66 -4.35
CA PHE A 12 2.69 11.51 -5.06
C PHE A 12 2.62 12.12 -6.46
N VAL A 13 3.77 12.53 -7.01
CA VAL A 13 3.94 13.04 -8.38
C VAL A 13 3.64 11.95 -9.39
N ASP A 14 4.16 10.74 -9.17
CA ASP A 14 3.97 9.57 -10.01
C ASP A 14 4.13 8.26 -9.22
N TYR A 15 3.90 7.13 -9.89
CA TYR A 15 4.03 5.82 -9.26
C TYR A 15 5.45 5.46 -8.85
N GLN A 16 6.48 6.02 -9.50
CA GLN A 16 7.87 5.75 -9.14
C GLN A 16 8.21 6.39 -7.80
N GLU A 17 7.85 7.66 -7.59
CA GLU A 17 8.04 8.35 -6.31
C GLU A 17 7.31 7.62 -5.17
N MET A 18 6.09 7.14 -5.44
CA MET A 18 5.35 6.31 -4.48
C MET A 18 6.15 5.06 -4.10
N LEU A 19 6.71 4.33 -5.06
CA LEU A 19 7.51 3.13 -4.81
C LEU A 19 8.79 3.43 -4.01
N GLU A 20 9.44 4.57 -4.25
CA GLU A 20 10.61 5.01 -3.47
C GLU A 20 10.27 5.24 -1.99
N ASN A 21 9.03 5.60 -1.69
CA ASN A 21 8.49 5.75 -0.34
C ASN A 21 7.77 4.50 0.19
N THR A 22 7.87 3.38 -0.53
CA THR A 22 7.18 2.12 -0.21
C THR A 22 8.12 1.10 0.42
N THR A 23 7.64 0.46 1.48
CA THR A 23 8.25 -0.75 2.05
C THR A 23 7.36 -1.95 1.72
N THR A 24 7.91 -2.98 1.08
CA THR A 24 7.23 -4.27 0.92
C THR A 24 7.28 -5.05 2.24
N VAL A 25 6.13 -5.43 2.77
CA VAL A 25 5.98 -6.19 4.01
C VAL A 25 5.96 -7.69 3.72
N PHE A 26 5.17 -8.11 2.73
CA PHE A 26 5.13 -9.49 2.25
C PHE A 26 5.24 -9.54 0.74
N LYS A 27 5.77 -10.65 0.23
CA LYS A 27 5.76 -10.96 -1.19
C LYS A 27 5.44 -12.44 -1.38
N GLU A 28 4.38 -12.71 -2.12
CA GLU A 28 3.94 -14.06 -2.50
C GLU A 28 3.60 -14.09 -3.97
N LYS A 29 4.32 -14.91 -4.74
CA LYS A 29 4.19 -14.98 -6.20
C LYS A 29 4.27 -13.58 -6.81
N ASP A 30 3.19 -13.13 -7.44
CA ASP A 30 3.08 -11.83 -8.12
C ASP A 30 2.46 -10.73 -7.25
N VAL A 31 2.02 -11.08 -6.03
CA VAL A 31 1.41 -10.15 -5.07
C VAL A 31 2.42 -9.69 -4.02
N SER A 32 2.47 -8.39 -3.80
CA SER A 32 3.29 -7.68 -2.83
C SER A 32 2.38 -6.80 -2.00
N TRP A 33 2.42 -7.00 -0.68
CA TRP A 33 1.72 -6.18 0.30
C TRP A 33 2.68 -5.11 0.78
N CYS A 34 2.24 -3.87 0.68
CA CYS A 34 3.09 -2.70 0.69
C CYS A 34 2.56 -1.68 1.68
N VAL A 35 3.50 -1.00 2.34
CA VAL A 35 3.22 0.20 3.13
C VAL A 35 3.96 1.37 2.51
N SER A 36 3.24 2.38 2.04
CA SER A 36 3.83 3.62 1.54
C SER A 36 3.73 4.72 2.60
N LYS A 37 4.84 5.42 2.84
CA LYS A 37 4.81 6.63 3.68
C LYS A 37 4.31 7.79 2.84
N LEU A 38 3.17 8.37 3.24
CA LEU A 38 2.54 9.48 2.54
C LEU A 38 3.26 10.80 2.84
N PRO A 39 3.21 11.80 1.92
CA PRO A 39 3.85 13.11 2.14
C PRO A 39 3.39 13.84 3.42
N HIS A 40 2.15 13.60 3.85
CA HIS A 40 1.58 14.16 5.08
C HIS A 40 1.87 13.31 6.34
N GLY A 41 2.79 12.35 6.26
CA GLY A 41 3.31 11.60 7.41
C GLY A 41 2.48 10.38 7.86
N LYS A 42 1.35 10.09 7.21
CA LYS A 42 0.58 8.84 7.44
C LYS A 42 1.13 7.68 6.60
N TYR A 43 0.58 6.50 6.80
CA TYR A 43 1.00 5.27 6.13
C TYR A 43 -0.17 4.64 5.37
N LEU A 44 0.04 4.36 4.10
CA LEU A 44 -0.93 3.71 3.22
C LEU A 44 -0.63 2.22 3.14
N ALA A 45 -1.57 1.36 3.53
CA ALA A 45 -1.52 -0.07 3.30
C ALA A 45 -2.22 -0.40 1.98
N TRP A 46 -1.54 -1.16 1.10
CA TRP A 46 -2.06 -1.55 -0.22
C TRP A 46 -1.38 -2.83 -0.73
N ASP A 47 -1.91 -3.42 -1.79
CA ASP A 47 -1.28 -4.53 -2.50
C ASP A 47 -1.24 -4.27 -4.02
N ASN A 48 -0.30 -4.92 -4.72
CA ASN A 48 -0.15 -4.77 -6.17
C ASN A 48 -0.96 -5.81 -6.99
N ALA A 49 -1.80 -6.65 -6.36
CA ALA A 49 -2.64 -7.60 -7.09
C ALA A 49 -3.67 -6.85 -7.93
N GLU A 50 -4.23 -5.78 -7.34
CA GLU A 50 -5.15 -4.87 -8.00
C GLU A 50 -5.06 -3.48 -7.38
N ILE A 51 -4.80 -2.47 -8.21
CA ILE A 51 -4.64 -1.10 -7.77
C ILE A 51 -6.01 -0.40 -7.81
N ALA A 52 -6.63 -0.26 -6.65
CA ALA A 52 -7.93 0.39 -6.44
C ALA A 52 -7.95 1.14 -5.10
N ASP A 53 -8.68 2.25 -5.04
CA ASP A 53 -8.81 3.13 -3.87
C ASP A 53 -9.72 2.55 -2.78
N ASP A 54 -10.60 1.62 -3.11
CA ASP A 54 -11.44 0.87 -2.17
C ASP A 54 -10.71 -0.33 -1.52
N ARG A 55 -9.48 -0.61 -1.94
CA ARG A 55 -8.63 -1.70 -1.45
C ARG A 55 -7.42 -1.23 -0.66
N VAL A 56 -7.43 0.03 -0.24
CA VAL A 56 -6.38 0.61 0.59
C VAL A 56 -6.92 1.02 1.95
N GLU A 57 -6.02 1.19 2.91
CA GLU A 57 -6.35 1.78 4.19
C GLU A 57 -5.23 2.70 4.67
N VAL A 58 -5.58 3.79 5.35
CA VAL A 58 -4.62 4.82 5.79
C VAL A 58 -4.52 4.86 7.31
N PHE A 59 -3.30 4.73 7.81
CA PHE A 59 -2.98 4.64 9.24
C PHE A 59 -2.08 5.78 9.70
N PHE A 60 -2.11 6.09 11.00
CA PHE A 60 -1.25 7.11 11.58
C PHE A 60 0.17 6.60 11.80
N THR A 61 0.33 5.31 12.07
CA THR A 61 1.63 4.69 12.30
C THR A 61 1.93 3.59 11.28
N LYS A 62 3.23 3.31 11.09
CA LYS A 62 3.69 2.23 10.23
C LYS A 62 3.24 0.86 10.78
N GLU A 63 3.32 0.68 12.09
CA GLU A 63 3.00 -0.57 12.78
C GLU A 63 1.53 -0.96 12.58
N GLU A 64 0.60 -0.01 12.67
CA GLU A 64 -0.82 -0.26 12.40
C GLU A 64 -1.06 -0.73 10.96
N ALA A 65 -0.39 -0.10 9.99
CA ALA A 65 -0.48 -0.49 8.58
C ALA A 65 0.06 -1.90 8.33
N GLU A 66 1.21 -2.24 8.92
CA GLU A 66 1.79 -3.58 8.83
C GLU A 66 0.88 -4.63 9.49
N ASN A 67 0.35 -4.35 10.69
CA ASN A 67 -0.58 -5.24 11.39
C ASN A 67 -1.86 -5.49 10.58
N TYR A 68 -2.40 -4.46 9.93
CA TYR A 68 -3.54 -4.60 9.03
C TYR A 68 -3.23 -5.56 7.87
N LEU A 69 -2.07 -5.42 7.22
CA LEU A 69 -1.65 -6.30 6.13
C LEU A 69 -1.44 -7.75 6.59
N HIS A 70 -0.92 -7.96 7.81
CA HIS A 70 -0.84 -9.29 8.41
C HIS A 70 -2.22 -9.96 8.53
N ILE A 71 -3.21 -9.22 9.05
CA ILE A 71 -4.59 -9.72 9.20
C ILE A 71 -5.19 -10.00 7.82
N LEU A 72 -5.08 -9.04 6.90
CA LEU A 72 -5.64 -9.13 5.55
C LEU A 72 -5.10 -10.37 4.81
N ARG A 73 -3.76 -10.53 4.76
CA ARG A 73 -3.11 -11.68 4.13
C ARG A 73 -3.62 -13.01 4.72
N ASN A 74 -3.69 -13.12 6.04
CA ASN A 74 -4.15 -14.34 6.70
C ASN A 74 -5.63 -14.66 6.44
N THR A 75 -6.43 -13.65 6.07
CA THR A 75 -7.85 -13.84 5.74
C THR A 75 -8.05 -14.18 4.27
N THR A 76 -7.18 -13.67 3.38
CA THR A 76 -7.25 -13.92 1.93
C THR A 76 -6.76 -15.30 1.50
N TYR A 77 -5.88 -15.95 2.28
CA TYR A 77 -5.27 -17.25 1.94
C TYR A 77 -5.71 -18.42 2.86
N GLN A 78 -6.90 -18.35 3.46
CA GLN A 78 -7.58 -19.51 4.05
C GLN A 78 -8.40 -20.26 3.01
#